data_AF-A0A3B9ZEL6-F1
#
_entry.id   AF-A0A3B9ZEL6-F1
#
_cell.length_a   1.000
_cell.length_b   1.000
_cell.length_c   1.000
_cell.angle_alpha   90.00
_cell.angle_beta   90.00
_cell.angle_gamma   90.00
#
_symmetry.space_group_name_H-M   'P 1'
#
loop_
_entity.id
_entity.type
_entity.pdbx_description
1 polymer ?
#
loop_
_entity_poly.entity_id
_entity_poly.type
_entity_poly.pdbx_seq_one_letter_code
_entity_poly.pdbx_strand_id
1 'polypeptide(L)' 'MIYRDLGLSKKLPDMTEEEQIKLLASDGMLVKRPLLVSGNLILTGFKEVEWAEKLLK' A
#
# COMPACT_ATOMS: atom_id res chain seq x y z
N MET A 1 -15.85 -4.55 2.67
CA MET A 1 -14.39 -4.36 2.46
C MET A 1 -14.19 -2.86 2.38
N ILE A 2 -13.52 -2.22 3.34
CA ILE A 2 -13.46 -0.75 3.50
C ILE A 2 -13.19 -0.02 2.17
N TYR A 3 -12.27 -0.52 1.34
CA TYR A 3 -12.02 0.00 -0.01
C TYR A 3 -13.24 0.03 -0.94
N ARG A 4 -14.00 -1.08 -0.98
CA ARG A 4 -15.23 -1.21 -1.78
C ARG A 4 -16.38 -0.42 -1.15
N ASP A 5 -16.48 -0.43 0.17
CA ASP A 5 -17.55 0.21 0.92
C ASP A 5 -17.45 1.75 0.81
N LEU A 6 -16.23 2.29 0.73
CA LEU A 6 -15.97 3.73 0.52
C LEU A 6 -16.01 4.16 -0.97
N GLY A 7 -16.15 3.20 -1.90
CA GLY A 7 -16.18 3.46 -3.34
C GLY A 7 -14.87 4.04 -3.89
N LEU A 8 -13.74 3.68 -3.29
CA LEU A 8 -12.45 4.35 -3.56
C LEU A 8 -11.98 4.19 -5.01
N SER A 9 -12.35 3.11 -5.71
CA SER A 9 -11.97 2.90 -7.11
C SER A 9 -12.43 4.02 -8.05
N LYS A 10 -13.53 4.71 -7.72
CA LYS A 10 -14.05 5.84 -8.50
C LYS A 10 -13.43 7.17 -8.08
N LYS A 11 -13.00 7.30 -6.83
CA LYS A 11 -12.52 8.55 -6.24
C LYS A 11 -11.01 8.74 -6.42
N LEU A 12 -10.24 7.65 -6.39
CA LEU A 12 -8.79 7.68 -6.51
C LEU A 12 -8.26 8.38 -7.78
N PRO A 13 -8.87 8.22 -8.97
CA PRO A 13 -8.40 8.92 -10.17
C PRO A 13 -8.47 10.44 -10.09
N ASP A 14 -9.42 10.97 -9.30
CA ASP A 14 -9.65 12.41 -9.15
C ASP A 14 -8.94 13.00 -7.91
N MET A 15 -8.38 12.15 -7.05
CA MET A 15 -7.65 12.57 -5.85
C MET A 15 -6.22 12.98 -6.18
N THR A 16 -5.78 14.07 -5.57
CA THR A 16 -4.36 14.45 -5.54
C THR A 16 -3.54 13.46 -4.71
N GLU A 17 -2.22 13.41 -4.95
CA GLU A 17 -1.31 12.55 -4.19
C GLU A 17 -1.37 12.82 -2.68
N GLU A 18 -1.48 14.10 -2.29
CA GLU A 18 -1.56 14.50 -0.88
C GLU A 18 -2.84 13.97 -0.21
N GLU A 19 -3.97 13.96 -0.92
CA GLU A 19 -5.24 13.40 -0.44
C GLU A 19 -5.17 11.87 -0.32
N GLN A 20 -4.53 11.21 -1.28
CA GLN A 20 -4.32 9.75 -1.22
C GLN A 20 -3.47 9.37 -0.01
N ILE A 21 -2.41 10.13 0.28
CA ILE A 21 -1.56 9.92 1.47
C ILE A 21 -2.37 10.13 2.76
N LYS A 22 -3.15 11.22 2.86
CA LYS A 22 -4.02 11.48 4.01
C LYS A 22 -5.05 10.36 4.23
N LEU A 23 -5.60 9.81 3.16
CA LEU A 23 -6.52 8.68 3.22
C LEU A 23 -5.84 7.40 3.72
N LEU A 24 -4.63 7.09 3.26
CA LEU A 24 -3.87 5.93 3.75
C LEU A 24 -3.48 6.10 5.22
N ALA A 25 -3.21 7.33 5.67
CA ALA A 25 -2.87 7.64 7.05
C ALA A 25 -4.09 7.59 8.00
N SER A 26 -5.32 7.74 7.49
CA SER A 26 -6.52 7.74 8.33
C SER A 26 -6.95 6.35 8.76
N ASP A 27 -6.71 5.33 7.94
CA ASP A 27 -7.00 3.93 8.27
C ASP A 27 -5.92 2.98 7.72
N GLY A 28 -5.13 2.41 8.63
CA GLY A 28 -4.10 1.44 8.30
C GLY A 28 -4.62 0.14 7.67
N MET A 29 -5.93 -0.14 7.69
CA MET A 29 -6.53 -1.26 6.97
C MET A 29 -6.60 -1.03 5.44
N LEU A 30 -6.47 0.23 4.98
CA LEU A 30 -6.37 0.57 3.56
C LEU A 30 -4.95 0.30 3.00
N VAL A 31 -3.95 0.21 3.87
CA VAL A 31 -2.57 -0.08 3.49
C VAL A 31 -2.41 -1.57 3.18
N LYS A 32 -1.74 -1.89 2.07
CA LYS A 32 -1.45 -3.26 1.67
C LYS A 32 -0.47 -3.91 2.65
N ARG A 33 -0.83 -5.08 3.18
CA ARG A 33 -0.04 -5.85 4.15
C ARG A 33 0.41 -7.19 3.53
N PRO A 34 1.57 -7.75 3.91
CA PRO A 34 2.63 -7.14 4.73
C PRO A 34 3.31 -5.95 4.03
N LEU A 35 3.84 -5.00 4.80
CA LEU A 35 4.65 -3.88 4.32
C LEU A 35 6.02 -3.98 5.00
N LEU A 36 7.09 -4.04 4.22
CA LEU A 36 8.46 -4.02 4.71
C LEU A 36 9.16 -2.77 4.18
N VAL A 37 9.78 -2.01 5.08
CA VAL A 37 10.59 -0.84 4.74
C VAL A 37 11.98 -1.03 5.36
N SER A 38 13.01 -1.02 4.52
CA SER A 38 14.41 -1.19 4.92
C SER A 38 15.31 -0.27 4.10
N GLY A 39 15.60 0.92 4.64
CA GLY A 39 16.31 1.97 3.91
C GLY A 39 15.56 2.35 2.62
N ASN A 40 16.19 2.13 1.46
CA ASN A 40 15.59 2.39 0.14
C ASN A 40 14.78 1.21 -0.41
N LEU A 41 14.69 0.08 0.31
CA LEU A 41 13.89 -1.08 -0.08
C LEU A 41 12.49 -0.97 0.54
N ILE A 42 11.46 -1.05 -0.31
CA ILE A 42 10.06 -1.10 0.09
C ILE A 42 9.41 -2.30 -0.58
N LEU A 43 8.86 -3.23 0.20
CA LEU A 43 8.09 -4.38 -0.31
C LEU A 43 6.64 -4.27 0.16
N THR A 44 5.68 -4.41 -0.77
CA THR A 44 4.25 -4.31 -0.49
C THR A 44 3.49 -5.59 -0.85
N GLY A 45 2.79 -6.15 0.13
CA GLY A 45 2.25 -7.51 0.05
C GLY A 45 3.34 -8.58 0.12
N PHE A 46 2.92 -9.85 0.09
CA PHE A 46 3.83 -10.99 0.06
C PHE A 46 3.92 -11.55 -1.35
N LYS A 47 5.11 -11.50 -1.92
CA LYS A 47 5.46 -12.15 -3.19
C LYS A 47 6.80 -12.84 -2.98
N GLU A 48 6.75 -14.16 -2.86
CA GLU A 48 7.89 -14.97 -2.43
C GLU A 48 9.15 -14.73 -3.26
N VAL A 49 9.04 -14.72 -4.59
CA VAL A 49 10.17 -14.47 -5.51
C VAL A 49 10.82 -13.10 -5.25
N GLU A 50 10.00 -12.04 -5.14
CA GLU A 50 10.50 -10.68 -4.90
C GLU A 50 11.12 -10.54 -3.51
N TRP A 51 10.53 -11.18 -2.51
CA TRP A 51 11.05 -11.19 -1.14
C TRP A 51 12.39 -11.94 -1.06
N ALA A 52 12.49 -13.11 -1.69
CA ALA A 52 13.73 -13.89 -1.73
C ALA A 52 14.86 -13.13 -2.44
N GLU A 53 14.59 -12.53 -3.60
CA GLU A 53 15.59 -11.76 -4.36
C GLU A 53 16.14 -10.54 -3.61
N LYS A 54 15.32 -9.93 -2.75
CA LYS A 54 15.67 -8.68 -2.05
C LYS A 54 16.20 -8.89 -0.64
N LEU A 55 15.85 -10.00 0.03
CA LEU A 55 16.18 -10.24 1.43
C LEU A 55 17.16 -11.39 1.67
N LEU A 56 17.27 -12.35 0.75
CA LEU A 56 18.10 -13.56 0.92
C LEU A 56 19.41 -13.53 0.10
N LYS A 57 19.85 -12.34 -0.32
CA LYS A 57 21.15 -12.16 -0.96
C LYS A 57 22.30 -12.21 0.02
#